data_AF-A0A936PNG2-F1
#
_entry.id   AF-A0A936PNG2-F1
#
_cell.length_a   1.000
_cell.length_b   1.000
_cell.length_c   1.000
_cell.angle_alpha   90.00
_cell.angle_beta   90.00
_cell.angle_gamma   90.00
#
_symmetry.space_group_name_H-M   'P 1'
#
loop_
_entity.id
_entity.type
_entity.pdbx_description
1 polymer ?
#
loop_
_entity_poly.entity_id
_entity_poly.type
_entity_poly.pdbx_seq_one_letter_code
_entity_poly.pdbx_strand_id
1 'polypeptide(L)'
;MSWIGTQERLLVATEEGELIEVDVVFGSRTLPHTVEDPAEMSCSPDGQKLVVVERAKNISLRRSSDGQKIAELHFPLLSDITITWFKRNEGWGVAVAGDDLEGRKVVLLPDDFSKHKVAKIPPRAAIGVDAVGALQYGRVTQEGVSIASFGKPLALGAPAVTACGLAAAACSWAWLKAA
;
A
#
# COMPACT_ATOMS: atom_id res chain seq x y z
N MET A 1 -6.40 4.21 10.10
CA MET A 1 -5.91 3.85 11.46
C MET A 1 -4.94 2.69 11.35
N SER A 2 -3.98 2.54 12.26
CA SER A 2 -3.01 1.45 12.23
C SER A 2 -2.54 1.02 13.61
N TRP A 3 -2.42 -0.28 13.85
CA TRP A 3 -1.89 -0.84 15.10
C TRP A 3 -0.36 -0.82 15.12
N ILE A 4 0.22 -0.39 16.24
CA ILE A 4 1.64 -0.59 16.56
C ILE A 4 1.75 -1.97 17.22
N GLY A 5 2.01 -3.01 16.42
CA GLY A 5 1.94 -4.41 16.85
C GLY A 5 2.85 -4.79 18.04
N THR A 6 3.87 -3.99 18.32
CA THR A 6 4.81 -4.23 19.44
C THR A 6 4.41 -3.55 20.76
N GLN A 7 3.40 -2.66 20.76
CA GLN A 7 3.14 -1.77 21.90
C GLN A 7 1.66 -1.70 22.34
N GLU A 8 0.76 -2.54 21.79
CA GLU A 8 -0.70 -2.48 22.08
C GLU A 8 -1.31 -1.08 21.88
N ARG A 9 -0.73 -0.29 20.98
CA ARG A 9 -1.14 1.09 20.68
C ARG A 9 -1.76 1.19 19.30
N LEU A 10 -2.70 2.11 19.16
CA LEU A 10 -3.36 2.43 17.90
C LEU A 10 -2.98 3.85 17.47
N LEU A 11 -2.53 4.01 16.23
CA LEU A 11 -2.40 5.30 15.58
C LEU A 11 -3.65 5.60 14.76
N VAL A 12 -4.19 6.79 14.94
CA VAL A 12 -5.36 7.30 14.23
C VAL A 12 -4.97 8.62 13.58
N ALA A 13 -5.33 8.79 12.32
CA ALA A 13 -5.34 10.09 11.68
C ALA A 13 -6.79 10.58 11.60
N THR A 14 -7.06 11.80 12.06
CA THR A 14 -8.40 12.40 11.98
C THR A 14 -8.64 13.06 10.63
N GLU A 15 -9.89 13.41 10.33
CA GLU A 15 -10.26 14.15 9.12
C GLU A 15 -9.59 15.54 9.08
N GLU A 16 -9.45 16.17 10.25
CA GLU A 16 -8.76 17.46 10.43
C GLU A 16 -7.23 17.35 10.32
N GLY A 17 -6.71 16.13 10.17
CA GLY A 17 -5.29 15.91 9.96
C GLY A 17 -4.47 15.69 11.23
N GLU A 18 -5.11 15.55 12.39
CA GLU A 18 -4.40 15.25 13.63
C GLU A 18 -3.94 13.80 13.64
N LEU A 19 -2.72 13.55 14.10
CA LEU A 19 -2.25 12.21 14.40
C LEU A 19 -2.40 11.95 15.90
N ILE A 20 -3.16 10.93 16.27
CA ILE A 20 -3.44 10.57 17.66
C ILE A 20 -2.89 9.17 17.92
N GLU A 21 -2.07 9.05 18.96
CA GLU A 21 -1.70 7.77 19.53
C GLU A 21 -2.67 7.44 20.67
N VAL A 22 -3.31 6.28 20.56
CA VAL A 22 -4.24 5.74 21.55
C VAL A 22 -3.59 4.55 22.20
N ASP A 23 -3.29 4.70 23.49
CA ASP A 23 -2.93 3.62 24.40
C ASP A 23 -4.22 3.16 25.09
N VAL A 24 -4.61 1.90 24.87
CA VAL A 24 -5.90 1.39 25.38
C VAL A 24 -5.95 1.41 26.92
N VAL A 25 -4.79 1.41 27.58
CA VAL A 25 -4.68 1.39 29.04
C VAL A 25 -4.48 2.80 29.60
N PHE A 26 -3.60 3.60 28.98
CA PHE A 26 -3.18 4.89 29.53
C PHE A 26 -3.86 6.12 28.90
N GLY A 27 -4.71 5.92 27.90
CA GLY A 27 -5.44 6.99 27.21
C GLY A 27 -4.76 7.43 25.91
N SER A 28 -5.15 8.59 25.39
CA SER A 28 -4.67 9.09 24.11
C SER A 28 -3.76 10.31 24.25
N ARG A 29 -2.88 10.50 23.25
CA ARG A 29 -2.09 11.72 23.07
C ARG A 29 -2.08 12.13 21.61
N THR A 30 -2.17 13.43 21.35
CA THR A 30 -1.98 14.00 20.01
C THR A 30 -0.49 14.15 19.74
N LEU A 31 -0.04 13.65 18.58
CA LEU A 31 1.31 13.83 18.10
C LEU A 31 1.47 15.26 17.53
N PRO A 32 2.65 15.89 17.66
CA PRO A 32 2.87 17.30 17.31
C PRO A 32 2.80 17.60 15.80
N HIS A 33 2.65 16.59 14.94
CA HIS A 33 2.68 16.75 13.49
C HIS A 33 1.37 16.31 12.85
N THR A 34 0.91 17.08 11.87
CA THR A 34 -0.32 16.85 11.13
C THR A 34 -0.07 16.21 9.76
N VAL A 35 -1.16 15.70 9.18
CA VAL A 35 -1.29 15.13 7.84
C VAL A 35 -2.47 15.83 7.16
N GLU A 36 -2.49 15.94 5.84
CA GLU A 36 -3.57 16.61 5.11
C GLU A 36 -4.40 15.59 4.34
N ASP A 37 -5.70 15.49 4.63
CA ASP A 37 -6.63 14.52 4.00
C ASP A 37 -6.09 13.07 4.02
N PRO A 38 -5.89 12.48 5.22
CA PRO A 38 -5.33 11.14 5.36
C PRO A 38 -6.31 10.08 4.82
N ALA A 39 -5.87 9.33 3.81
CA ALA A 39 -6.66 8.28 3.19
C ALA A 39 -6.39 6.88 3.76
N GLU A 40 -5.13 6.58 4.07
CA GLU A 40 -4.70 5.28 4.58
C GLU A 40 -3.42 5.41 5.40
N MET A 41 -3.19 4.50 6.35
CA MET A 41 -1.97 4.49 7.15
C MET A 41 -1.56 3.09 7.60
N SER A 42 -0.26 2.84 7.70
CA SER A 42 0.26 1.55 8.14
C SER A 42 1.58 1.67 8.89
N CYS A 43 1.64 1.11 10.10
CA CYS A 43 2.86 1.01 10.89
C CYS A 43 3.78 -0.07 10.35
N SER A 44 5.08 0.18 10.41
CA SER A 44 6.10 -0.83 10.13
C SER A 44 6.01 -1.99 11.12
N PRO A 45 6.48 -3.19 10.73
CA PRO A 45 6.45 -4.36 11.62
C PRO A 45 7.23 -4.19 12.94
N ASP A 46 8.25 -3.33 12.96
CA ASP A 46 9.01 -2.98 14.17
C ASP A 46 8.34 -1.85 15.00
N GLY A 47 7.26 -1.26 14.50
CA GLY A 47 6.52 -0.16 15.11
C GLY A 47 7.21 1.20 15.08
N GLN A 48 8.40 1.33 14.47
CA GLN A 48 9.20 2.55 14.50
C GLN A 48 8.80 3.58 13.45
N LYS A 49 8.20 3.13 12.35
CA LYS A 49 7.85 3.94 11.20
C LYS A 49 6.36 3.83 10.90
N LEU A 50 5.83 4.89 10.32
CA LEU A 50 4.44 5.02 9.90
C LEU A 50 4.44 5.50 8.46
N VAL A 51 3.76 4.79 7.57
CA VAL A 51 3.44 5.31 6.24
C VAL A 51 2.04 5.90 6.30
N VAL A 52 1.89 7.12 5.80
CA VAL A 52 0.60 7.79 5.62
C VAL A 52 0.44 8.14 4.14
N VAL A 53 -0.72 7.83 3.58
CA VAL A 53 -1.10 8.24 2.23
C VAL A 53 -2.13 9.35 2.35
N GLU A 54 -1.81 10.51 1.78
CA GLU A 54 -2.66 11.69 1.71
C GLU A 54 -3.36 11.69 0.35
N ARG A 55 -4.70 11.78 0.35
CA ARG A 55 -5.49 11.63 -0.87
C ARG A 55 -5.10 12.70 -1.90
N ALA A 56 -4.95 12.28 -3.16
CA ALA A 56 -4.57 13.10 -4.30
C ALA A 56 -3.23 13.87 -4.13
N LYS A 57 -2.39 13.48 -3.15
CA LYS A 57 -1.17 14.21 -2.80
C LYS A 57 0.03 13.27 -2.68
N ASN A 58 0.47 13.05 -1.45
CA ASN A 58 1.77 12.49 -1.15
C ASN A 58 1.63 11.20 -0.34
N ILE A 59 2.65 10.37 -0.47
CA ILE A 59 2.91 9.26 0.46
C ILE A 59 4.04 9.75 1.35
N SER A 60 3.80 9.83 2.66
CA SER A 60 4.82 10.23 3.63
C SER A 60 5.25 9.07 4.51
N LEU A 61 6.56 8.97 4.73
CA LEU A 61 7.16 8.13 5.75
C LEU A 61 7.41 8.99 6.98
N ARG A 62 6.93 8.55 8.13
CA ARG A 62 6.97 9.27 9.39
C ARG A 62 7.53 8.39 10.50
N ARG A 63 8.09 9.00 11.54
CA ARG A 63 8.45 8.29 12.77
C ARG A 63 7.18 8.08 13.60
N SER A 64 6.92 6.86 14.07
CA SER A 64 5.70 6.54 14.80
C SER A 64 5.61 7.22 16.17
N SER A 65 6.76 7.45 16.84
CA SER A 65 6.80 7.94 18.21
C SER A 65 6.36 9.41 18.38
N ASP A 66 6.55 10.22 17.35
CA ASP A 66 6.30 11.67 17.36
C ASP A 66 5.58 12.18 16.09
N GLY A 67 5.38 11.34 15.06
CA GLY A 67 4.74 11.74 13.81
C GLY A 67 5.65 12.54 12.85
N GLN A 68 6.94 12.69 13.17
CA GLN A 68 7.88 13.49 12.38
C GLN A 68 8.03 12.91 10.97
N LYS A 69 7.88 13.75 9.94
CA LYS A 69 8.10 13.36 8.55
C LYS A 69 9.58 13.10 8.29
N ILE A 70 9.88 11.86 7.89
CA ILE A 70 11.23 11.37 7.55
C ILE A 70 11.47 11.54 6.04
N ALA A 71 10.50 11.14 5.23
CA ALA A 71 10.57 11.20 3.78
C ALA A 71 9.18 11.38 3.16
N GLU A 72 9.15 11.74 1.89
CA GLU A 72 7.92 12.02 1.15
C GLU A 72 8.11 11.66 -0.33
N LEU A 73 7.05 11.12 -0.93
CA LEU A 73 6.96 10.88 -2.35
C LEU A 73 5.65 11.47 -2.88
N HIS A 74 5.74 12.32 -3.89
CA HIS A 74 4.56 12.77 -4.62
C HIS A 74 4.05 11.64 -5.53
N PHE A 75 2.92 11.04 -5.15
CA PHE A 75 2.29 9.93 -5.87
C PHE A 75 0.78 9.97 -5.62
N PRO A 76 0.04 10.79 -6.40
CA PRO A 76 -1.34 11.13 -6.09
C PRO A 76 -2.28 9.95 -6.38
N LEU A 77 -2.80 9.35 -5.32
CA LEU A 77 -3.83 8.30 -5.37
C LEU A 77 -5.19 8.84 -4.95
N LEU A 78 -6.26 8.39 -5.61
CA LEU A 78 -7.62 8.91 -5.42
C LEU A 78 -8.51 7.96 -4.61
N SER A 79 -8.40 6.65 -4.84
CA SER A 79 -9.29 5.65 -4.25
C SER A 79 -8.63 4.27 -4.11
N ASP A 80 -9.33 3.37 -3.41
CA ASP A 80 -8.92 1.98 -3.16
C ASP A 80 -7.46 1.83 -2.67
N ILE A 81 -7.06 2.78 -1.82
CA ILE A 81 -5.70 2.92 -1.31
C ILE A 81 -5.45 1.82 -0.29
N THR A 82 -4.30 1.16 -0.43
CA THR A 82 -3.85 0.10 0.45
C THR A 82 -2.35 0.24 0.67
N ILE A 83 -1.90 -0.02 1.90
CA ILE A 83 -0.48 -0.02 2.27
C ILE A 83 -0.15 -1.39 2.83
N THR A 84 0.92 -2.01 2.32
CA THR A 84 1.38 -3.32 2.77
C THR A 84 2.89 -3.29 2.98
N TRP A 85 3.33 -3.72 4.16
CA TRP A 85 4.73 -3.97 4.43
C TRP A 85 5.11 -5.38 3.98
N PHE A 86 6.24 -5.51 3.28
CA PHE A 86 6.73 -6.79 2.77
C PHE A 86 8.19 -6.99 3.11
N LYS A 87 8.58 -8.25 3.28
CA LYS A 87 9.94 -8.61 3.66
C LYS A 87 10.86 -8.55 2.44
N ARG A 88 12.06 -7.97 2.63
CA ARG A 88 13.16 -7.99 1.65
C ARG A 88 14.33 -8.77 2.23
N ASN A 89 15.33 -9.04 1.39
CA ASN A 89 16.56 -9.72 1.84
C ASN A 89 17.25 -8.95 2.97
N GLU A 90 17.25 -7.61 2.89
CA GLU A 90 17.91 -6.71 3.83
C GLU A 90 16.91 -5.71 4.42
N GLY A 91 15.90 -6.21 5.14
CA GLY A 91 14.94 -5.37 5.87
C GLY A 91 13.53 -5.40 5.28
N TRP A 92 12.85 -4.26 5.32
CA TRP A 92 11.45 -4.14 4.92
C TRP A 92 11.28 -3.25 3.69
N GLY A 93 10.24 -3.53 2.93
CA GLY A 93 9.73 -2.64 1.90
C GLY A 93 8.27 -2.31 2.15
N VAL A 94 7.78 -1.29 1.46
CA VAL A 94 6.40 -0.84 1.48
C VAL A 94 5.86 -0.90 0.07
N ALA A 95 4.71 -1.55 -0.10
CA ALA A 95 3.90 -1.45 -1.30
C ALA A 95 2.70 -0.56 -1.00
N VAL A 96 2.54 0.52 -1.76
CA VAL A 96 1.35 1.36 -1.71
C VAL A 96 0.62 1.21 -3.04
N ALA A 97 -0.62 0.74 -3.00
CA ALA A 97 -1.44 0.58 -4.19
C ALA A 97 -2.74 1.35 -4.08
N GLY A 98 -3.24 1.84 -5.20
CA GLY A 98 -4.50 2.56 -5.30
C GLY A 98 -4.80 2.93 -6.74
N ASP A 99 -5.93 3.60 -6.96
CA ASP A 99 -6.31 4.10 -8.28
C ASP A 99 -5.91 5.57 -8.43
N ASP A 100 -5.41 5.93 -9.61
CA ASP A 100 -5.29 7.31 -10.07
C ASP A 100 -6.15 7.53 -11.33
N LEU A 101 -5.98 8.68 -12.00
CA LEU A 101 -6.72 9.00 -13.23
C LEU A 101 -6.44 8.05 -14.41
N GLU A 102 -5.34 7.31 -14.38
CA GLU A 102 -4.94 6.35 -15.43
C GLU A 102 -5.26 4.89 -15.06
N GLY A 103 -5.79 4.65 -13.87
CA GLY A 103 -6.18 3.34 -13.35
C GLY A 103 -5.34 2.87 -12.16
N ARG A 104 -5.37 1.57 -11.90
CA ARG A 104 -4.76 1.00 -10.69
C ARG A 104 -3.24 0.89 -10.79
N LYS A 105 -2.54 1.48 -9.83
CA LYS A 105 -1.08 1.47 -9.75
C LYS A 105 -0.61 0.97 -8.39
N VAL A 106 0.63 0.53 -8.36
CA VAL A 106 1.37 0.24 -7.13
C VAL A 106 2.74 0.90 -7.22
N VAL A 107 3.17 1.50 -6.11
CA VAL A 107 4.53 1.95 -5.90
C VAL A 107 5.19 1.09 -4.84
N LEU A 108 6.38 0.59 -5.15
CA LEU A 108 7.23 -0.18 -4.26
C LEU A 108 8.38 0.70 -3.75
N LEU A 109 8.50 0.77 -2.44
CA LEU A 109 9.40 1.64 -1.72
C LEU A 109 10.27 0.81 -0.76
N PRO A 110 11.57 1.10 -0.62
CA PRO A 110 12.32 0.73 0.59
C PRO A 110 11.75 1.47 1.80
N ASP A 111 12.07 1.01 3.00
CA ASP A 111 11.61 1.59 4.27
C ASP A 111 12.24 2.95 4.61
N ASP A 112 13.06 3.50 3.74
CA ASP A 112 13.64 4.85 3.80
C ASP A 112 13.19 5.76 2.64
N PHE A 113 12.37 5.23 1.73
CA PHE A 113 11.88 5.89 0.50
C PHE A 113 12.99 6.39 -0.44
N SER A 114 14.24 5.92 -0.31
CA SER A 114 15.39 6.39 -1.08
C SER A 114 15.27 6.17 -2.60
N LYS A 115 14.53 5.14 -3.02
CA LYS A 115 14.22 4.81 -4.42
C LYS A 115 12.78 4.33 -4.51
N HIS A 116 12.21 4.31 -5.70
CA HIS A 116 10.89 3.72 -5.90
C HIS A 116 10.75 3.06 -7.26
N LYS A 117 9.84 2.10 -7.35
CA LYS A 117 9.42 1.49 -8.61
C LYS A 117 7.90 1.56 -8.71
N VAL A 118 7.40 1.96 -9.86
CA VAL A 118 5.96 2.04 -10.13
C VAL A 118 5.58 0.95 -11.13
N ALA A 119 4.44 0.31 -10.92
CA ALA A 119 3.85 -0.61 -11.87
C ALA A 119 2.33 -0.39 -11.98
N LYS A 120 1.77 -0.60 -13.17
CA LYS A 120 0.32 -0.76 -13.34
C LYS A 120 -0.06 -2.18 -12.91
N ILE A 121 -1.15 -2.30 -12.15
CA ILE A 121 -1.71 -3.60 -11.76
C ILE A 121 -3.12 -3.74 -12.33
N PRO A 122 -3.63 -4.98 -12.49
CA PRO A 122 -4.99 -5.16 -12.99
C PRO A 122 -6.01 -4.39 -12.16
N PRO A 123 -7.10 -3.88 -12.78
CA PRO A 123 -8.18 -3.24 -12.05
C PRO A 123 -8.71 -4.14 -10.93
N ARG A 124 -9.05 -3.55 -9.79
CA ARG A 124 -9.61 -4.24 -8.61
C ARG A 124 -8.68 -5.30 -8.00
N ALA A 125 -7.39 -5.30 -8.33
CA ALA A 125 -6.41 -6.17 -7.69
C ALA A 125 -5.96 -5.60 -6.34
N ALA A 126 -6.15 -6.34 -5.27
CA ALA A 126 -5.56 -6.03 -3.97
C ALA A 126 -4.09 -6.46 -3.94
N ILE A 127 -3.26 -5.70 -3.22
CA ILE A 127 -1.89 -6.08 -2.87
C ILE A 127 -1.89 -6.65 -1.46
N GLY A 128 -1.09 -7.69 -1.24
CA GLY A 128 -0.90 -8.28 0.07
C GLY A 128 0.44 -9.00 0.17
N VAL A 129 0.64 -9.72 1.26
CA VAL A 129 1.80 -10.58 1.47
C VAL A 129 1.36 -11.99 1.86
N ASP A 130 2.16 -12.99 1.52
CA ASP A 130 1.97 -14.35 2.03
C ASP A 130 2.60 -14.56 3.41
N ALA A 131 2.52 -15.81 3.88
CA ALA A 131 3.04 -16.22 5.17
C ALA A 131 4.55 -16.03 5.34
N VAL A 132 5.32 -15.91 4.25
CA VAL A 132 6.77 -15.63 4.30
C VAL A 132 7.10 -14.14 4.11
N GLY A 133 6.07 -13.30 3.95
CA GLY A 133 6.20 -11.86 3.75
C GLY A 133 6.51 -11.47 2.31
N ALA A 134 6.35 -12.39 1.34
CA ALA A 134 6.57 -12.09 -0.07
C ALA A 134 5.33 -11.42 -0.67
N LEU A 135 5.56 -10.44 -1.54
CA LEU A 135 4.49 -9.65 -2.15
C LEU A 135 3.65 -10.49 -3.11
N GLN A 136 2.34 -10.41 -2.95
CA GLN A 136 1.36 -11.05 -3.81
C GLN A 136 0.30 -10.02 -4.23
N TYR A 137 -0.40 -10.34 -5.31
CA TYR A 137 -1.58 -9.59 -5.66
C TYR A 137 -2.70 -10.55 -6.03
N GLY A 138 -3.90 -10.18 -5.64
CA GLY A 138 -5.08 -11.02 -5.81
C GLY A 138 -6.26 -10.21 -6.26
N ARG A 139 -7.22 -10.87 -6.89
CA ARG A 139 -8.50 -10.28 -7.25
C ARG A 139 -9.61 -11.29 -7.09
N VAL A 140 -10.80 -10.78 -6.83
CA VAL A 140 -12.03 -11.57 -6.87
C VAL A 140 -12.60 -11.49 -8.29
N THR A 141 -12.83 -12.63 -8.91
CA THR A 141 -13.53 -12.79 -10.19
C THR A 141 -14.81 -13.58 -9.99
N GLN A 142 -15.60 -13.75 -11.05
CA GLN A 142 -16.79 -14.62 -11.03
C GLN A 142 -16.44 -16.10 -10.74
N GLU A 143 -15.21 -16.51 -11.06
CA GLU A 143 -14.71 -17.88 -10.83
C GLU A 143 -14.15 -18.08 -9.41
N GLY A 144 -14.04 -17.01 -8.63
CA GLY A 144 -13.54 -17.03 -7.26
C GLY A 144 -12.34 -16.10 -7.04
N VAL A 145 -11.52 -16.42 -6.04
CA VAL A 145 -10.34 -15.63 -5.70
C VAL A 145 -9.14 -16.13 -6.50
N SER A 146 -8.51 -15.25 -7.28
CA SER A 146 -7.24 -15.52 -7.96
C SER A 146 -6.13 -14.77 -7.26
N ILE A 147 -5.03 -15.46 -6.93
CA ILE A 147 -3.85 -14.90 -6.26
C ILE A 147 -2.62 -15.29 -7.08
N ALA A 148 -1.73 -14.34 -7.32
CA ALA A 148 -0.45 -14.58 -7.98
C ALA A 148 0.69 -13.87 -7.22
N SER A 149 1.89 -14.44 -7.30
CA SER A 149 3.10 -13.75 -6.85
C SER A 149 3.27 -12.46 -7.64
N PHE A 150 3.71 -11.40 -6.99
CA PHE A 150 3.94 -10.12 -7.67
C PHE A 150 4.92 -10.26 -8.85
N GLY A 151 4.55 -9.69 -10.00
CA GLY A 151 5.30 -9.81 -11.26
C GLY A 151 4.96 -11.05 -12.12
N LYS A 152 4.23 -12.03 -11.60
CA LYS A 152 3.68 -13.13 -12.42
C LYS A 152 2.27 -12.78 -12.89
N PRO A 153 1.81 -13.19 -14.08
CA PRO A 153 0.47 -12.85 -14.56
C PRO A 153 -0.62 -13.42 -13.65
N LEU A 154 -1.65 -12.62 -13.38
CA LEU A 154 -2.86 -13.06 -12.71
C LEU A 154 -3.73 -13.81 -13.71
N ALA A 155 -4.35 -14.92 -13.30
CA ALA A 155 -5.26 -15.65 -14.18
C ALA A 155 -6.36 -14.70 -14.66
N LEU A 156 -6.45 -14.53 -15.98
CA LEU A 156 -7.58 -13.87 -16.62
C LEU A 156 -8.80 -14.78 -16.42
N GLY A 157 -9.46 -14.69 -15.26
CA GLY A 157 -10.78 -15.29 -15.09
C GLY A 157 -11.64 -14.87 -16.28
N ALA A 158 -12.46 -15.79 -16.78
CA ALA A 158 -13.16 -15.61 -18.06
C ALA A 158 -13.74 -14.20 -18.15
N PRO A 159 -13.55 -13.48 -19.28
CA PRO A 159 -14.19 -12.20 -19.46
C PRO A 159 -15.68 -12.42 -19.20
N ALA A 160 -16.27 -11.64 -18.29
CA ALA A 160 -17.71 -11.57 -18.18
C ALA A 160 -18.22 -11.36 -19.61
N VAL A 161 -19.02 -12.30 -20.11
CA VAL A 161 -19.51 -12.28 -21.48
C VAL A 161 -20.39 -11.05 -21.63
N THR A 162 -19.78 -9.93 -21.96
CA THR A 162 -20.44 -8.81 -22.61
C THR A 162 -20.09 -8.98 -24.06
N ALA A 163 -21.01 -9.58 -24.82
CA ALA A 163 -20.95 -9.57 -26.26
C ALA A 163 -20.98 -8.11 -26.74
N CYS A 164 -19.80 -7.53 -26.99
CA CYS A 164 -19.58 -6.54 -28.05
C CYS A 164 -18.07 -6.43 -28.26
N GLY A 165 -17.62 -6.88 -29.43
CA GLY A 165 -16.23 -7.17 -29.69
C GLY A 165 -15.33 -5.94 -29.77
N LEU A 166 -14.07 -6.11 -29.38
CA LEU A 166 -12.88 -5.64 -30.09
C LEU A 166 -11.61 -6.24 -29.48
N ALA A 167 -10.63 -6.44 -30.34
CA ALA A 167 -9.44 -7.28 -30.20
C ALA A 167 -8.60 -7.10 -28.92
N ALA A 168 -8.19 -8.22 -28.32
CA ALA A 168 -7.17 -8.25 -27.28
C ALA A 168 -5.77 -8.26 -27.90
N ALA A 169 -4.99 -7.20 -27.65
CA ALA A 169 -3.56 -7.19 -27.91
C ALA A 169 -2.82 -7.90 -26.77
N ALA A 170 -2.06 -8.95 -27.10
CA ALA A 170 -1.21 -9.66 -26.15
C ALA A 170 0.02 -8.78 -25.79
N CYS A 171 0.12 -8.37 -24.53
CA CYS A 171 1.32 -7.74 -23.99
C CYS A 171 2.15 -8.80 -23.24
N SER A 172 3.35 -9.11 -23.75
CA SER A 172 4.28 -10.05 -23.13
C SER A 172 4.96 -9.42 -21.91
N TRP A 173 4.77 -9.99 -20.72
CA TRP A 173 5.52 -9.65 -19.52
C TRP A 173 6.67 -10.63 -19.37
N ALA A 174 7.81 -10.30 -19.97
CA ALA A 174 9.09 -10.87 -19.55
C ALA A 174 9.72 -9.94 -18.52
N TRP A 175 10.56 -10.52 -17.66
CA TRP A 175 11.54 -9.87 -16.76
C TRP A 175 11.17 -9.76 -15.28
N LEU A 176 11.60 -10.78 -14.53
CA LEU A 176 12.24 -10.62 -13.21
C LEU A 176 13.16 -11.83 -12.92
N LYS A 177 14.41 -11.71 -13.37
CA LYS A 177 15.59 -12.33 -12.75
C LYS A 177 16.62 -11.20 -12.58
N ALA A 178 17.29 -11.23 -11.43
CA ALA A 178 18.38 -10.34 -10.97
C ALA A 178 17.97 -8.98 -10.37
N ALA A 179 17.92 -8.95 -9.03
CA ALA A 179 18.72 -8.07 -8.15
C ALA A 179 18.15 -8.10 -6.73
#